data_AF-A0A0N4VY97-F1
#
_entry.id   AF-A0A0N4VY97-F1
#
_cell.length_a   1.000
_cell.length_b   1.000
_cell.length_c   1.000
_cell.angle_alpha   90.00
_cell.angle_beta   90.00
_cell.angle_gamma   90.00
#
_symmetry.space_group_name_H-M   'P 1'
#
loop_
_entity.id
_entity.type
_entity.pdbx_description
1 polymer ?
#
loop_
_entity_poly.entity_id
_entity_poly.type
_entity_poly.pdbx_seq_one_letter_code
_entity_poly.pdbx_strand_id
1 'polypeptide(L)'
;MFVTIEHGLFTAQMPAHDNVWFLSDRTCLVRHVEAIPEEIKLHLTPKTTKAQELLYPLTSLLIDEIAQPLRKLRPTPEEIAALKVLMLMKPTIIRESEGVPLANPDELRLLSDIRDKVLMGLHAFYIACGEDNPEERLSDLLMLSGGVAVRLLCLQRIFQTIFIYS
;
A
#
# COMPACT_ATOMS: atom_id res chain seq x y z
N MET A 1 -1.24 0.06 -7.26
CA MET A 1 -0.99 -0.84 -6.11
C MET A 1 0.45 -0.73 -5.62
N PHE A 2 1.43 -0.84 -6.51
CA PHE A 2 2.87 -0.72 -6.20
C PHE A 2 3.24 0.64 -5.57
N VAL A 3 2.84 1.74 -6.21
CA VAL A 3 3.12 3.12 -5.79
C VAL A 3 2.62 3.42 -4.36
N THR A 4 1.48 2.84 -3.97
CA THR A 4 0.89 3.05 -2.64
C THR A 4 1.70 2.38 -1.54
N ILE A 5 2.25 1.19 -1.76
CA ILE A 5 3.16 0.56 -0.79
C ILE A 5 4.46 1.35 -0.68
N GLU A 6 4.98 1.90 -1.77
CA GLU A 6 6.20 2.69 -1.71
C GLU A 6 6.01 3.99 -0.91
N HIS A 7 4.94 4.74 -1.17
CA HIS A 7 4.60 5.90 -0.34
C HIS A 7 4.24 5.53 1.10
N GLY A 8 3.59 4.37 1.31
CA GLY A 8 3.29 3.87 2.64
C GLY A 8 4.53 3.49 3.43
N LEU A 9 5.50 2.85 2.79
CA LEU A 9 6.79 2.50 3.39
C LEU A 9 7.60 3.76 3.70
N PHE A 10 7.65 4.71 2.78
CA PHE A 10 8.28 6.01 2.99
C PHE A 10 7.65 6.75 4.17
N THR A 11 6.32 6.80 4.23
CA THR A 11 5.57 7.40 5.34
C THR A 11 5.84 6.67 6.66
N ALA A 12 5.89 5.34 6.66
CA ALA A 12 6.17 4.53 7.85
C ALA A 12 7.55 4.80 8.45
N GLN A 13 8.55 5.10 7.59
CA GLN A 13 9.94 5.40 7.98
C GLN A 13 10.16 6.83 8.48
N MET A 14 9.25 7.76 8.17
CA MET A 14 9.31 9.12 8.69
C MET A 14 8.99 9.15 10.19
N PRO A 15 9.45 10.19 10.93
CA PRO A 15 9.06 10.40 12.32
C PRO A 15 7.54 10.28 12.49
N ALA A 16 7.12 9.63 13.58
CA ALA A 16 5.72 9.27 13.79
C ALA A 16 4.83 10.52 13.78
N HIS A 17 4.10 10.68 12.68
CA HIS A 17 3.04 11.67 12.51
C HIS A 17 1.78 10.94 12.05
N ASP A 18 0.73 11.00 12.86
CA ASP A 18 -0.54 10.32 12.57
C ASP A 18 -1.40 11.11 11.57
N ASN A 19 -0.98 12.34 11.25
CA ASN A 19 -1.72 13.31 10.47
C ASN A 19 -1.27 13.42 9.01
N VAL A 20 -0.14 12.82 8.63
CA VAL A 20 0.52 13.10 7.35
C VAL A 20 0.84 11.82 6.58
N TRP A 21 0.48 11.82 5.30
CA TRP A 21 0.92 10.83 4.33
C TRP A 21 1.91 11.47 3.36
N PHE A 22 3.12 10.92 3.28
CA PHE A 22 4.19 11.48 2.47
C PHE A 22 4.21 10.89 1.07
N LEU A 23 4.43 11.75 0.08
CA LEU A 23 4.63 11.39 -1.32
C LEU A 23 6.13 11.47 -1.66
N SER A 24 6.53 10.74 -2.71
CA SER A 24 7.95 10.63 -3.09
C SER A 24 8.54 11.93 -3.65
N ASP A 25 7.68 12.85 -4.11
CA ASP A 25 8.04 14.17 -4.62
C ASP A 25 8.24 15.21 -3.52
N ARG A 26 8.29 14.76 -2.25
CA ARG A 26 8.40 15.60 -1.04
C ARG A 26 7.15 16.42 -0.73
N THR A 27 6.04 16.16 -1.40
CA THR A 27 4.74 16.68 -0.98
C THR A 27 4.06 15.73 0.01
N CYS A 28 2.95 16.17 0.59
CA CYS A 28 2.19 15.33 1.51
C CYS A 28 0.69 15.58 1.42
N LEU A 29 -0.08 14.57 1.81
CA LEU A 29 -1.50 14.67 2.10
C LEU A 29 -1.68 14.79 3.60
N VAL A 30 -2.60 15.65 4.01
CA VAL A 30 -2.88 15.86 5.43
C VAL A 30 -4.26 15.30 5.75
N ARG A 31 -4.34 14.56 6.85
CA ARG A 31 -5.59 14.07 7.41
C ARG A 31 -6.39 15.28 7.92
N HIS A 32 -6.00 15.87 9.04
CA HIS A 32 -6.66 17.04 9.62
C HIS A 32 -5.86 18.32 9.35
N VAL A 33 -6.45 19.25 8.60
CA VAL A 33 -5.82 20.55 8.31
C VAL A 33 -5.66 21.38 9.59
N GLU A 34 -6.56 21.19 10.56
CA GLU A 34 -6.55 21.87 11.85
C GLU A 34 -5.35 21.46 12.71
N ALA A 35 -4.83 20.25 12.52
CA ALA A 35 -3.68 19.72 13.24
C ALA A 35 -2.33 20.09 12.61
N ILE A 36 -2.33 20.90 11.54
CA ILE A 36 -1.11 21.45 10.94
C ILE A 36 -0.61 22.63 11.81
N PRO A 37 0.72 22.82 11.98
CA PRO A 37 1.28 24.02 12.61
C PRO A 37 0.80 25.32 11.96
N GLU A 38 0.55 26.36 12.78
CA GLU A 38 0.02 27.65 12.30
C GLU A 38 0.95 28.33 11.28
N GLU A 39 2.27 28.13 11.41
CA GLU A 39 3.27 28.66 10.48
C GLU A 39 3.04 28.15 9.05
N ILE A 40 2.57 26.90 8.91
CA ILE A 40 2.29 26.29 7.62
C ILE A 40 0.89 26.68 7.13
N LYS A 41 -0.09 26.81 8.04
CA LYS A 41 -1.46 27.23 7.70
C LYS A 41 -1.52 28.61 7.04
N LEU A 42 -0.62 29.52 7.42
CA LEU A 42 -0.49 30.85 6.79
C LEU A 42 -0.22 30.80 5.27
N HIS A 43 0.33 29.68 4.79
CA HIS A 43 0.62 29.47 3.37
C HIS A 43 -0.47 28.68 2.63
N LEU A 44 -1.54 28.26 3.33
CA LEU A 44 -2.64 27.51 2.73
C LEU A 44 -3.70 28.46 2.15
N THR A 45 -4.00 28.29 0.87
CA THR A 45 -5.15 28.95 0.24
C THR A 45 -6.46 28.25 0.62
N PRO A 46 -7.61 28.95 0.61
CA PRO A 46 -8.92 28.32 0.81
C PRO A 46 -9.20 27.17 -0.18
N LYS A 47 -8.68 27.28 -1.40
CA LYS A 47 -8.79 26.25 -2.43
C LYS A 47 -8.02 24.98 -2.04
N THR A 48 -6.79 25.12 -1.53
CA THR A 48 -5.99 23.97 -1.07
C THR A 48 -6.58 23.34 0.17
N THR A 49 -7.12 24.12 1.11
CA THR A 49 -7.81 23.59 2.29
C THR A 49 -9.01 22.73 1.89
N LYS A 50 -9.89 23.25 1.03
CA LYS A 50 -11.06 22.51 0.57
C LYS A 50 -10.69 21.24 -0.21
N ALA A 51 -9.61 21.28 -0.99
CA ALA A 51 -9.11 20.10 -1.70
C ALA A 51 -8.61 19.02 -0.72
N GLN A 52 -7.90 19.41 0.35
CA GLN A 52 -7.43 18.48 1.38
C GLN A 52 -8.61 17.88 2.17
N GLU A 53 -9.63 18.67 2.51
CA GLU A 53 -10.86 18.18 3.15
C GLU A 53 -11.58 17.11 2.31
N LEU A 54 -11.65 17.30 0.99
CA LEU A 54 -12.22 16.28 0.09
C LEU A 54 -11.40 14.98 0.08
N LEU A 55 -10.08 15.08 0.27
CA LEU A 55 -9.17 13.94 0.34
C LEU A 55 -9.07 13.33 1.74
N TYR A 56 -9.74 13.89 2.76
CA TYR A 56 -9.69 13.42 4.14
C TYR A 56 -9.96 11.91 4.29
N PRO A 57 -11.03 11.34 3.70
CA PRO A 57 -11.32 9.91 3.87
C PRO A 57 -10.23 9.03 3.27
N LEU A 58 -9.65 9.49 2.15
CA LEU A 58 -8.55 8.83 1.47
C LEU A 58 -7.30 8.83 2.33
N THR A 59 -6.93 10.00 2.83
CA THR A 59 -5.70 10.20 3.62
C THR A 59 -5.76 9.44 4.94
N SER A 60 -6.93 9.45 5.60
CA SER A 60 -7.15 8.64 6.82
C SER A 60 -6.92 7.16 6.56
N LEU A 61 -7.55 6.63 5.50
CA LEU A 61 -7.42 5.22 5.13
C LEU A 61 -5.98 4.85 4.76
N LEU A 62 -5.28 5.69 3.99
CA LEU A 62 -3.87 5.47 3.65
C LEU A 62 -3.00 5.38 4.91
N ILE A 63 -3.19 6.26 5.88
CA ILE A 63 -2.39 6.25 7.10
C ILE A 63 -2.74 5.04 7.96
N ASP A 64 -4.02 4.84 8.28
CA ASP A 64 -4.46 3.82 9.25
C ASP A 64 -4.30 2.39 8.72
N GLU A 65 -4.52 2.17 7.43
CA GLU A 65 -4.56 0.82 6.85
C GLU A 65 -3.27 0.44 6.11
N ILE A 66 -2.36 1.38 5.89
CA ILE A 66 -1.11 1.14 5.16
C ILE A 66 0.10 1.61 5.96
N ALA A 67 0.21 2.91 6.28
CA ALA A 67 1.39 3.43 6.95
C ALA A 67 1.57 2.88 8.38
N GLN A 68 0.51 2.87 9.20
CA GLN A 68 0.60 2.36 10.57
C GLN A 68 0.89 0.85 10.63
N PRO A 69 0.24 -0.01 9.83
CA PRO A 69 0.58 -1.43 9.77
C PRO A 69 2.02 -1.67 9.31
N LEU A 70 2.50 -0.94 8.29
CA LEU A 70 3.90 -1.04 7.85
C LEU A 70 4.89 -0.57 8.93
N ARG A 71 4.56 0.49 9.66
CA ARG A 71 5.37 1.00 10.78
C ARG A 71 5.45 0.00 11.94
N LYS A 72 4.34 -0.70 12.22
CA LYS A 72 4.27 -1.75 13.24
C LYS A 72 5.04 -2.99 12.81
N LEU A 73 4.83 -3.48 11.59
CA LEU A 73 5.45 -4.71 11.10
C LEU A 73 6.96 -4.54 10.88
N ARG A 74 7.40 -3.34 10.46
CA ARG A 74 8.79 -3.03 10.09
C ARG A 74 9.37 -4.08 9.14
N PRO A 75 8.80 -4.22 7.93
CA PRO A 75 9.28 -5.19 6.98
C PRO A 75 10.72 -4.87 6.54
N THR A 76 11.52 -5.91 6.39
CA THR A 76 12.87 -5.87 5.85
C THR A 76 12.86 -5.56 4.34
N PRO A 77 13.98 -5.11 3.76
CA PRO A 77 14.08 -4.93 2.31
C PRO A 77 13.75 -6.20 1.51
N GLU A 78 14.15 -7.37 2.01
CA GLU A 78 13.89 -8.69 1.42
C GLU A 78 12.39 -8.99 1.41
N GLU A 79 11.70 -8.76 2.52
CA GLU A 79 10.24 -8.90 2.63
C GLU A 79 9.51 -7.96 1.68
N ILE A 80 9.95 -6.70 1.58
CA ILE A 80 9.36 -5.72 0.65
C ILE A 80 9.57 -6.13 -0.80
N ALA A 81 10.75 -6.64 -1.16
CA ALA A 81 11.02 -7.12 -2.51
C ALA A 81 10.12 -8.32 -2.87
N ALA A 82 9.99 -9.30 -1.96
CA ALA A 82 9.08 -10.43 -2.14
C ALA A 82 7.63 -9.96 -2.27
N LEU A 83 7.18 -9.03 -1.42
CA LEU A 83 5.84 -8.46 -1.46
C LEU A 83 5.52 -7.79 -2.80
N LYS A 84 6.45 -6.99 -3.32
CA LYS A 84 6.34 -6.33 -4.63
C LYS A 84 6.16 -7.34 -5.76
N VAL A 85 6.93 -8.43 -5.75
CA VAL A 85 6.82 -9.51 -6.73
C VAL A 85 5.47 -10.23 -6.61
N LEU A 86 5.05 -10.59 -5.40
CA LEU A 86 3.76 -11.25 -5.14
C LEU A 86 2.56 -10.38 -5.57
N MET A 87 2.65 -9.07 -5.41
CA MET A 87 1.60 -8.13 -5.83
C MET A 87 1.52 -7.97 -7.34
N LEU A 88 2.67 -8.00 -8.04
CA LEU A 88 2.71 -7.97 -9.50
C LEU A 88 2.01 -9.20 -10.10
N MET A 89 2.13 -10.34 -9.44
CA MET A 89 1.60 -11.63 -9.89
C MET A 89 0.16 -11.91 -9.43
N LYS A 90 -0.59 -10.90 -8.94
CA LYS A 90 -1.96 -11.13 -8.46
C LYS A 90 -2.89 -11.58 -9.59
N PRO A 91 -3.55 -12.75 -9.48
CA PRO A 91 -4.41 -13.30 -10.53
C PRO A 91 -5.61 -12.43 -10.89
N THR A 92 -6.04 -11.55 -9.98
CA THR A 92 -7.14 -10.60 -10.21
C THR A 92 -6.82 -9.54 -11.26
N ILE A 93 -5.55 -9.26 -11.54
CA ILE A 93 -5.13 -8.36 -12.63
C ILE A 93 -5.20 -9.09 -13.99
N ILE A 94 -5.21 -10.43 -13.98
CA ILE A 94 -5.22 -11.28 -15.18
C ILE A 94 -6.65 -11.64 -15.61
N ARG A 95 -7.64 -11.22 -14.83
CA ARG A 95 -9.07 -11.40 -15.12
C ARG A 95 -9.77 -10.04 -15.06
N GLU A 96 -9.60 -9.18 -16.06
CA GLU A 96 -10.45 -8.00 -16.21
C GLU A 96 -11.62 -8.24 -17.18
N SER A 97 -12.82 -8.04 -16.61
CA SER A 97 -14.02 -7.36 -17.13
C SER A 97 -14.74 -7.80 -18.41
N GLU A 98 -14.16 -8.57 -19.34
CA GLU A 98 -14.80 -8.79 -20.66
C GLU A 98 -14.71 -10.25 -21.16
N GLY A 99 -14.57 -11.22 -20.25
CA GLY A 99 -14.65 -12.65 -20.60
C GLY A 99 -13.46 -13.24 -21.38
N VAL A 100 -12.43 -12.44 -21.69
CA VAL A 100 -11.19 -12.93 -22.32
C VAL A 100 -10.08 -13.06 -21.25
N PRO A 101 -9.53 -14.27 -21.02
CA PRO A 101 -8.39 -14.45 -20.13
C PRO A 101 -7.18 -13.68 -20.67
N LEU A 102 -6.54 -12.84 -19.84
CA LEU A 102 -5.30 -12.13 -20.22
C LEU A 102 -4.08 -13.06 -20.28
N ALA A 103 -4.20 -14.27 -19.74
CA ALA A 103 -3.17 -15.29 -19.76
C ALA A 103 -3.77 -16.66 -20.10
N ASN A 104 -3.01 -17.45 -20.85
CA ASN A 104 -3.35 -18.83 -21.15
C ASN A 104 -3.13 -19.73 -19.91
N PRO A 105 -3.66 -20.97 -19.89
CA PRO A 105 -3.54 -21.87 -18.74
C PRO A 105 -2.09 -22.18 -18.33
N ASP A 106 -1.15 -22.20 -19.28
CA ASP A 106 0.24 -22.51 -18.99
C ASP A 106 0.98 -21.31 -18.39
N GLU A 107 0.66 -20.09 -18.82
CA GLU A 107 1.11 -18.84 -18.19
C GLU A 107 0.58 -18.72 -16.76
N LEU A 108 -0.68 -19.10 -16.52
CA LEU A 108 -1.24 -19.13 -15.17
C LEU A 108 -0.54 -20.15 -14.27
N ARG A 109 -0.17 -21.32 -14.80
CA ARG A 109 0.64 -22.32 -14.07
C ARG A 109 2.02 -21.77 -13.75
N LEU A 110 2.70 -21.18 -14.75
CA LEU A 110 4.02 -20.58 -14.57
C LEU A 110 4.00 -19.49 -13.49
N LEU A 111 2.98 -18.63 -13.50
CA LEU A 111 2.83 -17.59 -12.48
C LEU A 111 2.57 -18.17 -11.08
N SER A 112 1.80 -19.26 -10.98
CA SER A 112 1.64 -19.98 -9.72
C SER A 112 2.97 -20.55 -9.23
N ASP A 113 3.74 -21.18 -10.11
CA ASP A 113 5.04 -21.78 -9.76
C ASP A 113 6.04 -20.73 -9.28
N ILE A 114 6.07 -19.55 -9.93
CA ILE A 114 6.92 -18.44 -9.50
C ILE A 114 6.47 -17.91 -8.14
N ARG A 115 5.16 -17.74 -7.92
CA ARG A 115 4.62 -17.31 -6.63
C ARG A 115 5.02 -18.27 -5.51
N ASP A 116 4.90 -19.57 -5.75
CA ASP A 116 5.22 -20.59 -4.75
C ASP A 116 6.73 -20.60 -4.45
N LYS A 117 7.58 -20.41 -5.46
CA LYS A 117 9.04 -20.22 -5.26
C LYS A 117 9.38 -18.98 -4.43
N VAL A 118 8.68 -17.87 -4.64
CA VAL A 118 8.89 -16.64 -3.85
C VAL A 118 8.51 -16.87 -2.39
N LEU A 119 7.38 -17.53 -2.14
CA LEU A 119 6.94 -17.88 -0.78
C LEU A 119 7.91 -18.85 -0.09
N MET A 120 8.35 -19.89 -0.79
CA MET A 120 9.35 -20.83 -0.28
C MET A 120 10.68 -20.13 0.02
N GLY A 121 11.14 -19.24 -0.86
CA GLY A 121 12.36 -18.46 -0.65
C GLY A 121 12.27 -17.56 0.58
N LEU A 122 11.12 -16.90 0.79
CA LEU A 122 10.89 -16.06 1.94
C LEU A 122 10.83 -16.86 3.25
N HIS A 123 10.18 -18.03 3.23
CA HIS A 123 10.17 -18.95 4.37
C HIS A 123 11.58 -19.45 4.71
N ALA A 124 12.37 -19.83 3.70
CA ALA A 124 13.76 -20.24 3.88
C ALA A 124 14.63 -19.10 4.44
N PHE A 125 14.38 -17.86 3.99
CA PHE A 125 15.03 -16.65 4.54
C PHE A 125 14.74 -16.49 6.04
N TYR A 126 13.49 -16.63 6.48
CA TYR A 126 13.14 -16.54 7.89
C TYR A 126 13.84 -17.60 8.74
N ILE A 127 13.89 -18.86 8.26
CA ILE A 127 14.63 -19.92 8.94
C ILE A 127 16.12 -19.55 9.06
N ALA A 128 16.73 -19.04 7.99
CA ALA A 128 18.15 -18.68 7.99
C ALA A 128 18.47 -17.49 8.91
N CYS A 129 17.53 -16.55 9.06
CA CYS A 129 17.64 -15.43 9.99
C CYS A 129 17.37 -15.80 11.45
N GLY A 130 16.91 -17.02 11.73
CA GLY A 130 16.56 -17.47 13.07
C GLY A 130 15.27 -16.86 13.61
N GLU A 131 14.30 -16.59 12.73
CA GLU A 131 12.97 -16.11 13.12
C GLU A 131 12.24 -17.17 13.95
N ASP A 132 11.66 -16.78 15.09
CA ASP A 132 11.02 -17.70 16.03
C ASP A 132 9.73 -18.31 15.47
N ASN A 133 8.96 -17.51 14.73
CA ASN A 133 7.71 -17.93 14.10
C ASN A 133 7.62 -17.47 12.62
N PRO A 134 8.31 -18.18 11.69
CA PRO A 134 8.32 -17.85 10.27
C PRO A 134 6.94 -17.81 9.62
N GLU A 135 6.04 -18.69 10.05
CA GLU A 135 4.69 -18.83 9.47
C GLU A 135 3.80 -17.64 9.85
N GLU A 136 3.84 -17.20 11.11
CA GLU A 136 3.11 -16.02 11.57
C GLU A 136 3.66 -14.76 10.91
N ARG A 137 4.99 -14.61 10.83
CA ARG A 137 5.63 -13.48 10.16
C ARG A 137 5.23 -13.40 8.68
N LEU A 138 5.22 -14.54 7.99
CA LEU A 138 4.77 -14.65 6.61
C LEU A 138 3.29 -14.28 6.47
N SER A 139 2.43 -14.77 7.37
CA SER A 139 1.00 -14.46 7.41
C SER A 139 0.76 -12.96 7.56
N ASP A 140 1.40 -12.32 8.54
CA ASP A 140 1.31 -10.87 8.79
C ASP A 140 1.74 -10.06 7.57
N LEU A 141 2.84 -10.43 6.92
CA LEU A 141 3.30 -9.79 5.70
C LEU A 141 2.29 -9.95 4.54
N LEU A 142 1.73 -11.14 4.37
CA LEU A 142 0.74 -11.40 3.32
C LEU A 142 -0.58 -10.66 3.58
N MET A 143 -1.00 -10.54 4.84
CA MET A 143 -2.18 -9.77 5.24
C MET A 143 -2.07 -8.30 4.85
N LEU A 144 -0.86 -7.70 4.95
CA LEU A 144 -0.62 -6.35 4.41
C LEU A 144 -0.92 -6.30 2.91
N SER A 145 -0.44 -7.27 2.13
CA SER A 145 -0.68 -7.29 0.67
C SER A 145 -2.16 -7.46 0.31
N GLY A 146 -2.88 -8.31 1.05
CA GLY A 146 -4.29 -8.61 0.84
C GLY A 146 -5.16 -7.38 1.17
N GLY A 147 -4.89 -6.78 2.32
CA GLY A 147 -5.54 -5.55 2.77
C GLY A 147 -5.30 -4.38 1.83
N VAL A 148 -4.06 -4.14 1.41
CA VAL A 148 -3.71 -3.05 0.48
C VAL A 148 -4.45 -3.19 -0.86
N ALA A 149 -4.63 -4.40 -1.39
CA ALA A 149 -5.29 -4.58 -2.70
C ALA A 149 -6.80 -4.35 -2.69
N VAL A 150 -7.52 -4.90 -1.70
CA VAL A 150 -8.96 -4.67 -1.55
C VAL A 150 -9.24 -3.19 -1.28
N ARG A 151 -8.40 -2.58 -0.45
CA ARG A 151 -8.54 -1.17 -0.07
C ARG A 151 -8.17 -0.23 -1.20
N LEU A 152 -7.20 -0.60 -2.06
CA LEU A 152 -6.89 0.17 -3.27
C LEU A 152 -8.07 0.25 -4.24
N LEU A 153 -8.86 -0.82 -4.36
CA LEU A 153 -10.08 -0.82 -5.17
C LEU A 153 -11.10 0.18 -4.61
N CYS A 154 -11.17 0.30 -3.29
CA CYS A 154 -11.96 1.31 -2.61
C CYS A 154 -11.41 2.73 -2.83
N LEU A 155 -10.08 2.91 -2.73
CA LEU A 155 -9.37 4.15 -3.07
C LEU A 155 -9.64 4.61 -4.51
N GLN A 156 -9.56 3.69 -5.49
CA GLN A 156 -9.79 3.99 -6.90
C GLN A 156 -11.23 4.45 -7.14
N ARG A 157 -12.21 3.82 -6.48
CA ARG A 157 -13.61 4.26 -6.50
C ARG A 157 -13.80 5.64 -5.88
N ILE A 158 -13.21 5.91 -4.71
CA ILE A 158 -13.28 7.23 -4.05
C ILE A 158 -12.66 8.32 -4.94
N PHE A 159 -11.48 8.04 -5.52
CA PHE A 159 -10.80 8.99 -6.41
C PHE A 159 -11.63 9.29 -7.67
N GLN A 160 -12.25 8.26 -8.27
CA GLN A 160 -13.18 8.43 -9.39
C GLN A 160 -14.42 9.24 -8.97
N THR A 161 -14.99 9.01 -7.80
CA THR A 161 -16.14 9.79 -7.31
C THR A 161 -15.79 11.26 -7.08
N ILE A 162 -14.61 11.55 -6.52
CA ILE A 162 -14.19 12.92 -6.22
C ILE A 162 -13.84 13.69 -7.51
N PHE A 163 -13.19 13.07 -8.49
CA PHE A 163 -12.68 13.79 -9.68
C PHE A 163 -13.52 13.66 -10.95
N ILE A 164 -14.46 12.71 -11.05
CA ILE A 164 -15.36 12.59 -12.21
C ILE A 164 -16.68 13.36 -11.98
N TYR A 165 -17.07 13.61 -10.74
CA TYR A 165 -18.31 14.34 -10.39
C TYR A 165 -18.08 15.75 -9.81
N SER A 166 -16.85 16.28 -9.89
CA SER A 166 -16.50 17.69 -9.56
C SER A 166 -16.16 18.47 -10.82
#